data_AF-A0A843HHI9-F1
#
_entry.id   AF-A0A843HHI9-F1
#
_cell.length_a   1.000
_cell.length_b   1.000
_cell.length_c   1.000
_cell.angle_alpha   90.00
_cell.angle_beta   90.00
_cell.angle_gamma   90.00
#
_symmetry.space_group_name_H-M   'P 1'
#
loop_
_entity.id
_entity.type
_entity.pdbx_description
1 polymer ?
#
loop_
_entity_poly.entity_id
_entity_poly.type
_entity_poly.pdbx_seq_one_letter_code
_entity_poly.pdbx_strand_id
1 'polypeptide(L)'
;MSNPCTEKTNPYKQLTLFEDTEHANEVNELYKATYNYLYGKPVNSQEYATEVHRKVCDKLNDLYNRKNTDYGNSFHKTYIEEGLAMCRIRLSDKLERFKQLSKGNTQLINDESIQDTLLDLANYAIMTYMEIECFGKIQGEKTDGE
;
A
#
# COMPACT_ATOMS: atom_id res chain seq x y z
N MET A 1 36.01 -18.15 1.36
CA MET A 1 35.83 -16.81 1.97
C MET A 1 34.38 -16.42 1.75
N SER A 2 33.54 -16.61 2.76
CA SER A 2 32.10 -16.38 2.70
C SER A 2 31.83 -14.91 3.03
N ASN A 3 31.14 -14.20 2.15
CA ASN A 3 30.84 -12.77 2.31
C ASN A 3 29.93 -12.57 3.54
N PRO A 4 30.25 -11.68 4.50
CA PRO A 4 29.34 -11.36 5.58
C PRO A 4 28.20 -10.51 5.00
N CYS A 5 27.04 -11.14 4.83
CA CYS A 5 25.81 -10.44 4.46
C CYS A 5 25.52 -9.41 5.56
N THR A 6 25.68 -8.13 5.25
CA THR A 6 25.36 -7.05 6.17
C THR A 6 23.86 -7.08 6.44
N GLU A 7 23.46 -7.50 7.64
CA GLU A 7 22.10 -7.30 8.15
C GLU A 7 21.81 -5.80 8.13
N LYS A 8 21.09 -5.34 7.10
CA LYS A 8 20.51 -3.99 7.11
C LYS A 8 19.40 -4.01 8.16
N THR A 9 19.58 -3.24 9.23
CA THR A 9 18.58 -3.09 10.29
C THR A 9 17.27 -2.58 9.67
N ASN A 10 16.17 -3.25 9.96
CA ASN A 10 14.84 -2.84 9.50
C ASN A 10 14.50 -1.47 10.15
N PRO A 11 14.34 -0.37 9.37
CA PRO A 11 14.05 0.95 9.93
C PRO A 11 12.67 1.01 10.62
N TYR A 12 11.82 0.01 10.38
CA TYR A 12 10.50 -0.12 11.01
C TYR A 12 10.52 -0.99 12.27
N LYS A 13 11.68 -1.51 12.69
CA LYS A 13 11.82 -2.26 13.97
C LYS A 13 11.51 -1.40 15.20
N GLN A 14 11.56 -0.08 15.08
CA GLN A 14 11.13 0.85 16.14
C GLN A 14 9.62 1.14 16.14
N LEU A 15 8.91 0.76 15.06
CA LEU A 15 7.45 0.87 14.95
C LEU A 15 6.73 -0.40 15.44
N THR A 16 7.46 -1.45 15.79
CA THR A 16 6.89 -2.66 16.39
C THR A 16 6.60 -2.40 17.86
N LEU A 17 5.31 -2.17 18.16
CA LEU A 17 4.67 -2.17 19.49
C LEU A 17 5.38 -1.30 20.55
N PHE A 18 4.88 -0.08 20.72
CA PHE A 18 5.13 0.71 21.92
C PHE A 18 4.49 -0.02 23.12
N GLU A 19 5.31 -0.72 23.90
CA GLU A 19 4.85 -1.42 25.12
C GLU A 19 4.67 -0.45 26.30
N ASP A 20 5.19 0.78 26.21
CA ASP A 20 5.06 1.84 27.24
C ASP A 20 4.49 3.15 26.66
N THR A 21 3.41 3.62 27.30
CA THR A 21 2.63 4.81 26.90
C THR A 21 3.41 6.12 27.00
N GLU A 22 4.40 6.21 27.88
CA GLU A 22 5.18 7.45 28.11
C GLU A 22 6.19 7.69 26.98
N HIS A 23 6.89 6.63 26.55
CA HIS A 23 7.86 6.72 25.45
C HIS A 23 7.17 6.95 24.09
N ALA A 24 5.97 6.39 23.90
CA ALA A 24 5.15 6.65 22.72
C ALA A 24 4.77 8.14 22.60
N ASN A 25 4.52 8.81 23.73
CA ASN A 25 4.15 10.22 23.75
C ASN A 25 5.31 11.14 23.34
N GLU A 26 6.52 10.89 23.85
CA GLU A 26 7.70 11.68 23.48
C GLU A 26 8.06 11.53 21.99
N VAL A 27 8.01 10.31 21.46
CA VAL A 27 8.26 10.03 20.04
C VAL A 27 7.22 10.74 19.16
N ASN A 28 5.96 10.78 19.60
CA ASN A 28 4.88 11.47 18.89
C ASN A 28 5.08 12.99 18.86
N GLU A 29 5.49 13.60 19.97
CA GLU A 29 5.76 15.05 20.02
C GLU A 29 6.99 15.44 19.18
N LEU A 30 8.05 14.63 19.21
CA LEU A 30 9.24 14.85 18.37
C LEU A 30 8.91 14.73 16.88
N TYR A 31 8.08 13.75 16.51
CA TYR A 31 7.57 13.60 15.15
C TYR A 31 6.79 14.84 14.70
N LYS A 32 5.81 15.29 15.50
CA LYS A 32 5.02 16.49 15.20
C LYS A 32 5.91 17.71 15.01
N ALA A 33 6.85 17.94 15.92
CA ALA A 33 7.76 19.09 15.86
C ALA A 33 8.65 19.06 14.61
N THR A 34 9.30 17.92 14.33
CA THR A 34 10.16 17.73 13.16
C THR A 34 9.39 17.95 11.87
N TYR A 35 8.17 17.45 11.82
CA TYR A 35 7.32 17.54 10.65
C TYR A 35 6.81 18.95 10.38
N ASN A 36 6.37 19.64 11.43
CA ASN A 36 5.94 21.03 11.33
C ASN A 36 7.09 21.93 10.85
N TYR A 37 8.32 21.64 11.29
CA TYR A 37 9.52 22.35 10.82
C TYR A 37 9.80 22.10 9.33
N LEU A 38 9.74 20.85 8.87
CA LEU A 38 10.03 20.49 7.47
C LEU A 38 9.00 21.02 6.48
N TYR A 39 7.72 21.09 6.88
CA TYR A 39 6.61 21.33 5.95
C TYR A 39 5.81 22.61 6.23
N GLY A 40 6.14 23.35 7.31
CA GLY A 40 5.54 24.65 7.62
C GLY A 40 4.05 24.64 7.97
N LYS A 41 3.44 23.45 8.16
CA LYS A 41 2.04 23.27 8.54
C LYS A 41 1.93 22.27 9.70
N PRO A 42 0.95 22.43 10.62
CA PRO A 42 0.70 21.45 11.66
C PRO A 42 0.24 20.11 11.07
N VAL A 43 0.91 19.01 11.46
CA VAL A 43 0.56 17.59 11.17
C VAL A 43 -0.93 17.29 11.39
N ASN A 44 -1.54 18.00 12.33
CA ASN A 44 -2.88 17.79 12.84
C ASN A 44 -3.96 18.58 12.08
N SER A 45 -3.61 19.26 10.98
CA SER A 45 -4.62 19.95 10.16
C SER A 45 -5.30 18.98 9.18
N GLN A 46 -6.63 18.95 9.19
CA GLN A 46 -7.44 18.13 8.27
C GLN A 46 -7.01 18.33 6.79
N GLU A 47 -6.73 19.60 6.43
CA GLU A 47 -6.26 20.00 5.10
C GLU A 47 -4.96 19.28 4.70
N TYR A 48 -4.05 19.07 5.65
CA TYR A 48 -2.78 18.40 5.41
C TYR A 48 -2.93 16.88 5.20
N ALA A 49 -3.74 16.22 6.04
CA ALA A 49 -4.02 14.79 5.90
C ALA A 49 -4.64 14.48 4.53
N THR A 50 -5.58 15.32 4.09
CA THR A 50 -6.18 15.24 2.75
C THR A 50 -5.15 15.46 1.64
N GLU A 51 -4.23 16.42 1.78
CA GLU A 51 -3.19 16.68 0.78
C GLU A 51 -2.19 15.53 0.64
N VAL A 52 -1.75 14.95 1.75
CA VAL A 52 -0.87 13.76 1.72
C VAL A 52 -1.58 12.57 1.10
N HIS A 53 -2.84 12.34 1.50
CA HIS A 53 -3.64 11.27 0.91
C HIS A 53 -3.77 11.45 -0.60
N ARG A 54 -4.04 12.67 -1.07
CA ARG A 54 -4.10 13.01 -2.50
C ARG A 54 -2.80 12.63 -3.21
N LYS A 55 -1.65 13.04 -2.69
CA LYS A 55 -0.33 12.68 -3.27
C LYS A 55 -0.09 11.17 -3.32
N VAL A 56 -0.58 10.43 -2.33
CA VAL A 56 -0.51 8.96 -2.34
C VAL A 56 -1.40 8.39 -3.45
N CYS A 57 -2.62 8.91 -3.63
CA CYS A 57 -3.49 8.52 -4.74
C CYS A 57 -2.86 8.83 -6.10
N ASP A 58 -2.21 9.99 -6.26
CA ASP A 58 -1.50 10.34 -7.49
C ASP A 58 -0.37 9.32 -7.77
N LYS A 59 0.41 8.98 -6.75
CA LYS A 59 1.46 7.95 -6.84
C LYS A 59 0.89 6.56 -7.19
N LEU A 60 -0.27 6.21 -6.63
CA LEU A 60 -0.97 4.95 -6.94
C LEU A 60 -1.41 4.90 -8.40
N ASN A 61 -1.96 6.00 -8.91
CA ASN A 61 -2.35 6.13 -10.32
C ASN A 61 -1.14 6.03 -11.26
N ASP A 62 -0.02 6.68 -10.93
CA ASP A 62 1.22 6.56 -11.71
C ASP A 62 1.76 5.13 -11.68
N LEU A 63 1.71 4.47 -10.52
CA LEU A 63 2.11 3.07 -10.38
C LEU A 63 1.21 2.14 -11.22
N TYR A 64 -0.10 2.37 -11.20
CA TYR A 64 -1.07 1.64 -12.03
C TYR A 64 -0.75 1.81 -13.52
N ASN A 65 -0.56 3.05 -13.98
CA ASN A 65 -0.24 3.34 -15.39
C ASN A 65 1.05 2.65 -15.84
N ARG A 66 2.11 2.70 -15.02
CA ARG A 66 3.37 2.00 -15.32
C ARG A 66 3.17 0.49 -15.41
N LYS A 67 2.55 -0.13 -14.39
CA LYS A 67 2.30 -1.58 -14.40
C LYS A 67 1.40 -2.01 -15.56
N ASN A 68 0.37 -1.23 -15.89
CA ASN A 68 -0.51 -1.53 -17.01
C ASN A 68 0.19 -1.36 -18.37
N THR A 69 1.23 -0.50 -18.45
CA THR A 69 2.09 -0.40 -19.63
C THR A 69 3.01 -1.63 -19.75
N ASP A 70 3.61 -2.06 -18.64
CA ASP A 70 4.56 -3.18 -18.61
C ASP A 70 3.90 -4.54 -18.82
N TYR A 71 2.70 -4.74 -18.26
CA TYR A 71 2.00 -6.02 -18.25
C TYR A 71 0.73 -6.04 -19.11
N GLY A 72 0.39 -4.92 -19.77
CA GLY A 72 -0.89 -4.72 -20.43
C GLY A 72 -2.06 -4.83 -19.45
N ASN A 73 -3.27 -5.05 -19.99
CA ASN A 73 -4.50 -5.23 -19.22
C ASN A 73 -4.59 -6.61 -18.52
N SER A 74 -3.50 -7.10 -17.95
CA SER A 74 -3.40 -8.44 -17.36
C SER A 74 -4.33 -8.63 -16.17
N PHE A 75 -4.54 -7.59 -15.35
CA PHE A 75 -5.44 -7.67 -14.20
C PHE A 75 -6.87 -7.97 -14.66
N HIS A 76 -7.38 -7.19 -15.61
CA HIS A 76 -8.72 -7.36 -16.17
C HIS A 76 -8.91 -8.74 -16.81
N LYS A 77 -7.93 -9.20 -17.60
CA LYS A 77 -7.99 -10.53 -18.23
C LYS A 77 -8.18 -11.64 -17.20
N THR A 78 -7.34 -11.66 -16.16
CA THR A 78 -7.47 -12.68 -15.12
C THR A 78 -8.73 -12.47 -14.26
N TYR A 79 -9.22 -11.24 -14.10
CA TYR A 79 -10.50 -10.99 -13.43
C TYR A 79 -11.68 -11.57 -14.22
N ILE A 80 -11.68 -11.46 -15.55
CA ILE A 80 -12.72 -12.05 -16.41
C ILE A 80 -12.75 -13.58 -16.25
N GLU A 81 -11.58 -14.20 -16.11
CA GLU A 81 -11.43 -15.66 -16.00
C GLU A 81 -11.79 -16.18 -14.59
N GLU A 82 -11.30 -15.51 -13.54
CA GLU A 82 -11.29 -16.03 -12.17
C GLU A 82 -12.19 -15.24 -11.19
N GLY A 83 -12.65 -14.07 -11.60
CA GLY A 83 -13.48 -13.16 -10.80
C GLY A 83 -12.83 -12.75 -9.47
N LEU A 84 -13.68 -12.60 -8.45
CA LEU A 84 -13.27 -12.16 -7.10
C LEU A 84 -12.31 -13.13 -6.41
N ALA A 85 -12.20 -14.39 -6.86
CA ALA A 85 -11.26 -15.34 -6.28
C ALA A 85 -9.80 -14.88 -6.49
N MET A 86 -9.47 -14.43 -7.71
CA MET A 86 -8.14 -13.87 -8.01
C MET A 86 -7.83 -12.65 -7.13
N CYS A 87 -8.78 -11.73 -6.99
CA CYS A 87 -8.61 -10.53 -6.15
C CYS A 87 -8.27 -10.89 -4.69
N ARG A 88 -9.03 -11.83 -4.09
CA ARG A 88 -8.80 -12.28 -2.72
C ARG A 88 -7.41 -12.88 -2.55
N ILE A 89 -6.98 -13.73 -3.49
CA ILE A 89 -5.67 -14.37 -3.45
C ILE A 89 -4.56 -13.30 -3.53
N ARG A 90 -4.63 -12.40 -4.50
CA ARG A 90 -3.60 -11.36 -4.70
C ARG A 90 -3.49 -10.40 -3.51
N LEU A 91 -4.62 -10.01 -2.92
CA LEU A 91 -4.65 -9.20 -1.70
C LEU A 91 -4.04 -9.97 -0.51
N SER A 92 -4.38 -11.25 -0.37
CA SER A 92 -3.84 -12.11 0.68
C SER A 92 -2.32 -12.26 0.58
N ASP A 93 -1.77 -12.44 -0.62
CA ASP A 93 -0.33 -12.55 -0.85
C ASP A 93 0.41 -11.29 -0.37
N LYS A 94 -0.14 -10.10 -0.69
CA LYS A 94 0.45 -8.82 -0.29
C LYS A 94 0.32 -8.57 1.20
N LEU A 95 -0.80 -8.94 1.79
CA LEU A 95 -1.00 -8.87 3.24
C LEU A 95 -0.03 -9.79 3.99
N GLU A 96 0.18 -11.02 3.50
CA GLU A 96 1.11 -11.96 4.11
C GLU A 96 2.56 -11.46 4.01
N ARG A 97 2.94 -10.89 2.86
CA ARG A 97 4.23 -10.20 2.71
C ARG A 97 4.39 -9.07 3.72
N PHE A 98 3.36 -8.23 3.90
CA PHE A 98 3.39 -7.15 4.88
C PHE A 98 3.58 -7.68 6.32
N LYS A 99 2.91 -8.77 6.70
CA LYS A 99 3.10 -9.40 8.01
C LYS A 99 4.52 -9.91 8.20
N GLN A 100 5.12 -10.50 7.17
CA GLN A 100 6.49 -11.01 7.25
C GLN A 100 7.49 -9.86 7.42
N LEU A 101 7.37 -8.80 6.62
CA LEU A 101 8.26 -7.65 6.68
C LEU A 101 8.11 -6.83 7.99
N SER A 102 6.89 -6.71 8.50
CA SER A 102 6.62 -5.95 9.74
C SER A 102 7.09 -6.67 11.02
N LYS A 103 7.19 -8.00 11.00
CA LYS A 103 7.72 -8.79 12.13
C LYS A 103 9.25 -8.78 12.24
N GLY A 104 9.95 -8.10 11.34
CA GLY A 104 11.41 -8.04 11.35
C GLY A 104 12.08 -9.33 10.87
N ASN A 105 11.35 -10.23 10.21
CA ASN A 105 11.97 -11.37 9.53
C ASN A 105 12.88 -10.83 8.42
N THR A 106 14.08 -11.39 8.32
CA THR A 106 15.14 -10.98 7.40
C THR A 106 14.57 -10.89 5.98
N GLN A 107 14.76 -9.75 5.31
CA GLN A 107 14.54 -9.65 3.87
C GLN A 107 15.44 -10.69 3.21
N LEU A 108 14.86 -11.82 2.79
CA LEU A 108 15.59 -12.85 2.05
C LEU A 108 15.98 -12.36 0.65
N ILE A 109 15.34 -11.30 0.15
CA ILE A 109 15.54 -10.72 -1.18
C ILE A 109 15.38 -9.19 -1.12
N ASN A 110 16.28 -8.47 -1.79
CA ASN A 110 16.53 -7.03 -1.68
C ASN A 110 15.50 -6.09 -2.35
N ASP A 111 14.42 -6.58 -2.95
CA ASP A 111 13.84 -5.81 -4.07
C ASP A 111 12.56 -5.01 -3.78
N GLU A 112 11.86 -5.22 -2.66
CA GLU A 112 10.58 -4.52 -2.40
C GLU A 112 10.39 -4.20 -0.91
N SER A 113 10.16 -2.92 -0.61
CA SER A 113 10.02 -2.40 0.75
C SER A 113 8.62 -2.62 1.36
N ILE A 114 8.47 -2.34 2.65
CA ILE A 114 7.14 -2.29 3.32
C ILE A 114 6.23 -1.28 2.62
N GLN A 115 6.78 -0.12 2.23
CA GLN A 115 6.01 0.92 1.54
C GLN A 115 5.54 0.45 0.17
N ASP A 116 6.39 -0.22 -0.60
CA ASP A 116 6.00 -0.80 -1.91
C ASP A 116 4.90 -1.85 -1.73
N THR A 117 5.02 -2.70 -0.71
CA THR A 117 4.02 -3.72 -0.39
C THR A 117 2.66 -3.10 -0.03
N LEU A 118 2.64 -2.01 0.73
CA LEU A 118 1.41 -1.29 1.08
C LEU A 118 0.79 -0.58 -0.13
N LEU A 119 1.61 0.00 -1.00
CA LEU A 119 1.13 0.61 -2.25
C LEU A 119 0.53 -0.43 -3.19
N ASP A 120 1.16 -1.61 -3.30
CA ASP A 120 0.60 -2.73 -4.05
C ASP A 120 -0.73 -3.19 -3.48
N LEU A 121 -0.84 -3.33 -2.15
CA LEU A 121 -2.09 -3.69 -1.49
C LEU A 121 -3.21 -2.70 -1.85
N ALA A 122 -2.93 -1.40 -1.76
CA ALA A 122 -3.88 -0.34 -2.11
C ALA A 122 -4.26 -0.39 -3.60
N ASN A 123 -3.30 -0.58 -4.50
CA ASN A 123 -3.59 -0.69 -5.93
C ASN A 123 -4.43 -1.91 -6.28
N TYR A 124 -4.17 -3.08 -5.67
CA TYR A 124 -5.01 -4.26 -5.88
C TYR A 124 -6.44 -4.07 -5.37
N ALA A 125 -6.62 -3.34 -4.27
CA ALA A 125 -7.95 -2.98 -3.78
C ALA A 125 -8.69 -2.04 -4.74
N ILE A 126 -8.00 -1.00 -5.23
CA ILE A 126 -8.56 -0.03 -6.19
C ILE A 126 -8.94 -0.72 -7.52
N MET A 127 -8.04 -1.53 -8.09
CA MET A 127 -8.33 -2.25 -9.34
C MET A 127 -9.52 -3.21 -9.17
N THR A 128 -9.62 -3.89 -8.02
CA THR A 128 -10.77 -4.76 -7.72
C THR A 128 -12.08 -3.95 -7.68
N TYR A 129 -12.06 -2.79 -7.02
CA TYR A 129 -13.21 -1.89 -6.99
C TYR A 129 -13.62 -1.40 -8.38
N MET A 130 -12.64 -1.02 -9.22
CA MET A 130 -12.89 -0.59 -10.60
C MET A 130 -13.58 -1.66 -11.43
N GLU A 131 -13.16 -2.92 -11.32
CA GLU A 131 -13.84 -4.02 -12.00
C GLU A 131 -15.27 -4.16 -11.48
N ILE A 132 -15.49 -4.22 -10.16
CA ILE A 132 -16.85 -4.33 -9.59
C ILE A 132 -17.78 -3.21 -10.10
N GLU A 133 -17.30 -1.96 -10.11
CA GLU A 133 -18.06 -0.82 -10.62
C GLU A 133 -18.36 -0.94 -12.13
N CYS A 134 -17.38 -1.36 -12.93
CA CYS A 134 -17.54 -1.57 -14.36
C CYS A 134 -18.58 -2.66 -14.65
N PHE A 135 -18.47 -3.81 -13.96
CA PHE A 135 -19.40 -4.92 -14.09
C PHE A 135 -20.81 -4.56 -13.62
N GLY A 136 -20.95 -3.80 -12.53
CA GLY A 136 -22.24 -3.33 -12.03
C GLY A 136 -22.98 -2.46 -13.04
N LYS A 137 -22.27 -1.57 -13.74
CA LYS A 137 -22.83 -0.71 -14.80
C LYS A 137 -23.29 -1.53 -16.02
N ILE A 138 -22.50 -2.52 -16.45
CA ILE A 138 -22.86 -3.40 -17.57
C ILE A 138 -24.14 -4.20 -17.27
N GLN A 139 -24.36 -4.61 -16.01
CA GLN A 139 -25.58 -5.34 -15.64
C GLN A 139 -26.81 -4.42 -15.60
N GLY A 140 -26.68 -3.19 -15.09
CA GLY A 140 -27.77 -2.21 -15.08
C GLY A 140 -28.22 -1.78 -16.47
N GLU A 141 -27.28 -1.61 -17.42
CA GLU A 141 -27.61 -1.27 -18.80
C GLU A 141 -28.36 -2.40 -19.55
N LYS A 142 -28.21 -3.66 -19.12
CA LYS A 142 -28.92 -4.80 -19.71
C LYS A 142 -30.36 -4.94 -19.19
N THR A 143 -30.68 -4.41 -18.02
CA THR A 143 -32.02 -4.54 -17.42
C THR A 143 -32.98 -3.43 -17.82
N ASP A 144 -32.48 -2.30 -18.33
CA ASP A 144 -33.29 -1.16 -18.76
C ASP A 144 -33.64 -1.19 -20.26
N GLY A 145 -33.27 -2.27 -20.96
CA GLY A 145 -33.45 -2.45 -22.40
C GLY A 145 -34.29 -3.66 -22.84
N GLU A 146 -34.92 -4.38 -21.89
CA GLU A 146 -35.92 -5.45 -22.14
C GLU A 146 -37.30 -5.03 -21.64
#